data_AF-A0A9E5GWN5-F1
#
_entry.id   AF-A0A9E5GWN5-F1
#
_cell.length_a   1.000
_cell.length_b   1.000
_cell.length_c   1.000
_cell.angle_alpha   90.00
_cell.angle_beta   90.00
_cell.angle_gamma   90.00
#
_symmetry.space_group_name_H-M   'P 1'
#
loop_
_entity.id
_entity.type
_entity.pdbx_description
1 polymer ?
#
loop_
_entity_poly.entity_id
_entity_poly.type
_entity_poly.pdbx_seq_one_letter_code
_entity_poly.pdbx_strand_id
1 'polypeptide(L)'
;MDIDLSRYTKDELLLLHEKIRERIRLVMDMEALERIAALKIGDIVSFQKDGCDIHSVVTRTNQKTISIVTEDRCKWRLSPSFVKKVEKPSLKILKLKKELFPLMDDLLIIID
;
A
#
# COMPACT_ATOMS: atom_id res chain seq x y z
N MET A 1 -9.52 26.48 7.93
CA MET A 1 -8.85 27.60 7.23
C MET A 1 -9.84 28.14 6.24
N ASP A 2 -10.14 29.43 6.31
CA ASP A 2 -11.00 30.09 5.33
C ASP A 2 -10.12 30.65 4.22
N ILE A 3 -10.36 30.24 2.98
CA ILE A 3 -9.61 30.70 1.81
C ILE A 3 -10.61 31.43 0.92
N ASP A 4 -10.51 32.75 0.88
CA ASP A 4 -11.32 33.60 0.02
C ASP A 4 -10.81 33.55 -1.43
N LEU A 5 -11.44 32.71 -2.25
CA LEU A 5 -11.11 32.54 -3.67
C LEU A 5 -11.69 33.63 -4.58
N SER A 6 -12.55 34.52 -4.05
CA SER A 6 -13.22 35.57 -4.86
C SER A 6 -12.26 36.62 -5.41
N ARG A 7 -11.04 36.67 -4.85
CA ARG A 7 -10.01 37.66 -5.19
C ARG A 7 -9.17 37.27 -6.41
N TYR A 8 -9.40 36.10 -6.99
CA TYR A 8 -8.58 35.56 -8.07
C TYR A 8 -9.35 35.50 -9.38
N THR A 9 -8.66 35.79 -10.48
CA THR A 9 -9.15 35.55 -11.82
C THR A 9 -9.17 34.05 -12.13
N LYS A 10 -9.89 33.67 -13.20
CA LYS A 10 -9.97 32.27 -13.63
C LYS A 10 -8.59 31.67 -13.93
N ASP A 11 -7.69 32.41 -14.57
CA ASP A 11 -6.36 31.92 -14.93
C ASP A 11 -5.48 31.74 -13.70
N GLU A 12 -5.58 32.65 -12.72
CA GLU A 12 -4.90 32.50 -11.42
C GLU A 12 -5.44 31.31 -10.63
N LEU A 13 -6.75 31.04 -10.69
CA LEU A 13 -7.35 29.86 -10.06
C LEU A 13 -6.90 28.57 -10.75
N LEU A 14 -6.76 28.55 -12.08
CA LEU A 14 -6.23 27.41 -12.80
C LEU A 14 -4.76 27.16 -12.45
N LEU A 15 -3.95 28.22 -12.40
CA LEU A 15 -2.56 28.12 -11.97
C LEU A 15 -2.44 27.62 -10.52
N LEU A 16 -3.32 28.12 -9.65
CA LEU A 16 -3.37 27.68 -8.26
C LEU A 16 -3.78 26.21 -8.16
N HIS A 17 -4.76 25.77 -8.94
CA HIS A 17 -5.19 24.37 -9.01
C HIS A 17 -4.03 23.45 -9.40
N GLU A 18 -3.28 23.80 -10.45
CA GLU A 18 -2.12 23.00 -10.88
C GLU A 18 -1.06 22.91 -9.78
N LYS A 19 -0.69 24.03 -9.14
CA LYS A 19 0.28 24.04 -8.04
C LYS A 19 -0.18 23.21 -6.84
N ILE A 20 -1.46 23.30 -6.46
CA ILE A 20 -2.03 22.50 -5.38
C ILE A 20 -1.99 21.02 -5.74
N ARG A 21 -2.41 20.67 -6.97
CA ARG A 21 -2.39 19.29 -7.46
C ARG A 21 -0.98 18.71 -7.43
N GLU A 22 0.01 19.46 -7.90
CA GLU A 22 1.42 19.04 -7.85
C GLU A 22 1.90 18.87 -6.40
N ARG A 23 1.60 19.82 -5.51
CA ARG A 23 1.99 19.71 -4.09
C ARG A 23 1.38 18.48 -3.42
N ILE A 24 0.09 18.23 -3.62
CA ILE A 24 -0.60 17.04 -3.09
C ILE A 24 0.06 15.78 -3.65
N ARG A 25 0.30 15.72 -4.95
CA ARG A 25 0.98 14.58 -5.58
C ARG A 25 2.36 14.33 -4.98
N LEU A 26 3.16 15.37 -4.76
CA LEU A 26 4.48 15.24 -4.14
C LEU A 26 4.38 14.71 -2.70
N VAL A 27 3.43 15.20 -1.91
CA VAL A 27 3.18 14.68 -0.55
C VAL A 27 2.79 13.20 -0.60
N MET A 28 1.86 12.84 -1.49
CA MET A 28 1.43 11.45 -1.66
C MET A 28 2.58 10.54 -2.13
N ASP A 29 3.42 11.01 -3.05
CA ASP A 29 4.56 10.25 -3.54
C ASP A 29 5.60 10.04 -2.42
N MET A 30 5.82 11.04 -1.55
CA MET A 30 6.67 10.91 -0.36
C MET A 30 6.10 9.93 0.69
N GLU A 31 4.80 10.04 0.99
CA GLU A 31 4.11 9.09 1.88
C GLU A 31 4.09 7.66 1.32
N ALA A 32 3.98 7.52 -0.01
CA ALA A 32 4.04 6.24 -0.69
C ALA A 32 5.45 5.63 -0.62
N LEU A 33 6.50 6.43 -0.73
CA LEU A 33 7.89 5.99 -0.56
C LEU A 33 8.14 5.41 0.85
N GLU A 34 7.65 6.08 1.90
CA GLU A 34 7.77 5.58 3.27
C GLU A 34 6.99 4.27 3.50
N ARG A 35 5.77 4.16 2.95
CA ARG A 35 4.93 2.96 3.11
C ARG A 35 5.37 1.79 2.22
N ILE A 36 5.89 2.04 1.02
CA ILE A 36 6.43 0.98 0.14
C ILE A 36 7.78 0.49 0.68
N ALA A 37 8.62 1.36 1.23
CA ALA A 37 9.87 0.93 1.88
C ALA A 37 9.63 -0.05 3.04
N ALA A 38 8.48 0.06 3.72
CA ALA A 38 8.11 -0.83 4.82
C ALA A 38 7.50 -2.18 4.38
N LEU A 39 7.09 -2.33 3.12
CA LEU A 39 6.41 -3.52 2.60
C LEU A 39 7.32 -4.30 1.64
N LYS A 40 7.56 -5.56 1.97
CA LYS A 40 8.37 -6.49 1.16
C LYS A 40 7.51 -7.56 0.52
N ILE A 41 7.98 -8.15 -0.58
CA ILE A 41 7.40 -9.39 -1.10
C ILE A 41 7.43 -10.45 0.00
N GLY A 42 6.32 -11.17 0.19
CA GLY A 42 6.13 -12.15 1.26
C GLY A 42 5.65 -11.55 2.58
N ASP A 43 5.51 -10.23 2.73
CA ASP A 43 4.86 -9.64 3.90
C ASP A 43 3.38 -10.04 3.96
N ILE A 44 2.87 -10.23 5.18
CA ILE A 44 1.45 -10.44 5.42
C ILE A 44 0.84 -9.10 5.83
N VAL A 45 -0.20 -8.72 5.11
CA VAL A 45 -0.90 -7.45 5.28
C VAL A 45 -2.40 -7.68 5.42
N SER A 46 -3.10 -6.74 6.03
CA SER A 46 -4.55 -6.68 6.07
C SER A 46 -5.06 -5.45 5.31
N PHE A 47 -6.23 -5.58 4.70
CA PHE A 47 -6.98 -4.46 4.14
C PHE A 47 -8.46 -4.66 4.45
N GLN A 48 -9.20 -3.55 4.51
CA GLN A 48 -10.63 -3.59 4.82
C GLN A 48 -11.44 -3.69 3.52
N LYS A 49 -12.38 -4.64 3.49
CA LYS A 49 -13.37 -4.79 2.41
C LYS A 49 -14.72 -5.10 3.04
N ASP A 50 -15.74 -4.34 2.66
CA ASP A 50 -17.13 -4.53 3.14
C ASP A 50 -17.23 -4.59 4.69
N GLY A 51 -16.37 -3.82 5.38
CA GLY A 51 -16.31 -3.79 6.84
C GLY A 51 -15.44 -4.88 7.49
N CYS A 52 -14.95 -5.85 6.71
CA CYS A 52 -14.14 -6.98 7.19
C CYS A 52 -12.66 -6.78 6.86
N ASP A 53 -11.78 -7.13 7.81
CA ASP A 53 -10.34 -7.20 7.56
C ASP A 53 -9.99 -8.49 6.84
N ILE A 54 -9.30 -8.36 5.71
CA ILE A 54 -8.86 -9.48 4.88
C ILE A 54 -7.35 -9.59 4.94
N HIS A 55 -6.85 -10.70 5.47
CA HIS A 55 -5.43 -11.04 5.47
C HIS A 55 -4.97 -11.50 4.09
N SER A 56 -3.78 -11.06 3.68
CA SER A 56 -3.22 -11.29 2.35
C SER A 56 -1.70 -11.34 2.38
N VAL A 57 -1.10 -12.03 1.41
CA VAL A 57 0.34 -12.07 1.19
C VAL A 57 0.72 -11.15 0.03
N VAL A 58 1.70 -10.27 0.22
CA VAL A 58 2.25 -9.44 -0.84
C VAL A 58 3.06 -10.31 -1.80
N THR A 59 2.69 -10.29 -3.08
CA THR A 59 3.36 -11.07 -4.14
C THR A 59 4.21 -10.22 -5.08
N ARG A 60 3.93 -8.93 -5.17
CA ARG A 60 4.72 -7.99 -5.96
C ARG A 60 4.54 -6.58 -5.39
N THR A 61 5.61 -5.81 -5.40
CA THR A 61 5.59 -4.37 -5.14
C THR A 61 5.91 -3.60 -6.43
N ASN A 62 5.21 -2.50 -6.67
CA ASN A 62 5.50 -1.51 -7.70
C ASN A 62 5.59 -0.13 -7.05
N GLN A 63 6.03 0.88 -7.81
CA GLN A 63 6.15 2.25 -7.30
C GLN A 63 4.84 2.86 -6.74
N LYS A 64 3.65 2.35 -7.13
CA LYS A 64 2.35 2.92 -6.70
C LYS A 64 1.32 1.90 -6.25
N THR A 65 1.61 0.61 -6.44
CA THR A 65 0.65 -0.47 -6.19
C THR A 65 1.37 -1.68 -5.64
N ILE A 66 0.64 -2.49 -4.89
CA ILE A 66 1.07 -3.83 -4.48
C ILE A 66 0.11 -4.85 -5.08
N SER A 67 0.63 -5.99 -5.49
CA SER A 67 -0.16 -7.16 -5.80
C SER A 67 -0.19 -8.06 -4.56
N ILE A 68 -1.38 -8.48 -4.16
CA ILE A 68 -1.58 -9.35 -3.01
C ILE A 68 -2.41 -10.58 -3.39
N VAL A 69 -2.24 -11.65 -2.61
CA VAL A 69 -3.07 -12.86 -2.67
C VAL A 69 -3.71 -13.09 -1.31
N THR A 70 -5.03 -13.15 -1.28
CA THR A 70 -5.87 -13.39 -0.09
C THR A 70 -5.93 -14.88 0.24
N GLU A 71 -6.44 -15.23 1.43
CA GLU A 71 -6.57 -16.63 1.88
C GLU A 71 -7.37 -17.53 0.91
N ASP A 72 -8.35 -16.95 0.21
CA ASP A 72 -9.20 -17.60 -0.80
C ASP A 72 -8.57 -17.63 -2.21
N ARG A 73 -7.26 -17.38 -2.33
CA ARG A 73 -6.48 -17.32 -3.59
C ARG A 73 -6.87 -16.19 -4.54
N CYS A 74 -7.73 -15.26 -4.13
CA CYS A 74 -8.03 -14.10 -4.97
C CYS A 74 -6.82 -13.15 -5.08
N LYS A 75 -6.63 -12.58 -6.27
CA LYS A 75 -5.55 -11.64 -6.55
C LYS A 75 -6.07 -10.22 -6.61
N TRP A 76 -5.45 -9.32 -5.86
CA TRP A 76 -5.84 -7.92 -5.80
C TRP A 76 -4.66 -7.01 -6.09
N ARG A 77 -4.96 -5.83 -6.65
CA ARG A 77 -4.02 -4.71 -6.74
C ARG A 77 -4.53 -3.57 -5.89
N LEU A 78 -3.74 -3.16 -4.90
CA LEU A 78 -4.11 -2.09 -3.98
C LEU A 78 -3.03 -1.00 -3.95
N SER A 79 -3.42 0.22 -3.60
CA SER A 79 -2.45 1.21 -3.13
C SER A 79 -1.86 0.74 -1.80
N PRO A 80 -0.54 0.91 -1.55
CA PRO A 80 0.08 0.66 -0.25
C PRO A 80 -0.63 1.36 0.91
N SER A 81 -1.30 2.49 0.66
CA SER A 81 -2.06 3.24 1.66
C SER A 81 -3.30 2.51 2.20
N PHE A 82 -3.80 1.49 1.49
CA PHE A 82 -4.97 0.71 1.90
C PHE A 82 -4.64 -0.54 2.72
N VAL A 83 -3.36 -0.80 2.96
CA VAL A 83 -2.95 -2.01 3.68
C VAL A 83 -2.16 -1.68 4.93
N LYS A 84 -2.24 -2.56 5.93
CA LYS A 84 -1.46 -2.50 7.16
C LYS A 84 -0.71 -3.80 7.35
N LYS A 85 0.52 -3.75 7.85
CA LYS A 85 1.29 -4.96 8.17
C LYS A 85 0.64 -5.67 9.35
N VAL A 86 0.53 -6.99 9.27
CA VAL A 86 -0.13 -7.81 10.31
C VAL A 86 0.95 -8.43 11.19
N GLU A 87 0.92 -8.13 12.48
CA GLU A 87 1.85 -8.73 13.46
C GLU A 87 1.47 -10.16 13.84
N LYS A 88 0.16 -10.46 13.87
CA LYS A 88 -0.40 -11.76 14.28
C LYS A 88 -1.27 -12.34 13.17
N PRO A 89 -0.66 -12.95 12.13
CA PRO A 89 -1.40 -13.50 11.00
C PRO A 89 -2.15 -14.78 11.38
N SER A 90 -3.18 -15.10 10.61
CA SER A 90 -3.93 -16.35 10.75
C SER A 90 -3.07 -17.55 10.31
N LEU A 91 -3.37 -18.75 10.82
CA LEU A 91 -2.69 -19.97 10.34
C LEU A 91 -2.96 -20.25 8.86
N LYS A 92 -4.13 -19.85 8.35
CA LYS A 92 -4.49 -20.02 6.93
C LYS A 92 -3.59 -19.19 6.03
N ILE A 93 -3.40 -17.90 6.35
CA ILE A 93 -2.55 -17.03 5.54
C ILE A 93 -1.06 -17.41 5.66
N LEU A 94 -0.62 -17.92 6.80
CA LEU A 94 0.73 -18.46 6.97
C LEU A 94 0.98 -19.68 6.08
N LYS A 95 0.03 -20.62 6.00
CA LYS A 95 0.11 -21.76 5.08
C LYS A 95 0.18 -21.30 3.63
N LEU A 96 -0.68 -20.36 3.24
CA LEU A 96 -0.64 -19.77 1.90
C LEU A 96 0.72 -19.14 1.59
N LYS A 97 1.29 -18.36 2.53
CA LYS A 97 2.60 -17.74 2.36
C LYS A 97 3.68 -18.79 2.08
N LYS A 98 3.71 -19.89 2.84
CA LYS A 98 4.66 -20.99 2.64
C LYS A 98 4.54 -21.62 1.26
N GLU A 99 3.32 -21.81 0.77
CA GLU A 99 3.10 -22.36 -0.56
C GLU A 99 3.48 -21.41 -1.70
N LEU A 100 3.25 -20.10 -1.52
CA LEU A 100 3.61 -19.09 -2.50
C LEU A 100 5.13 -18.82 -2.53
N PHE A 101 5.79 -18.96 -1.39
CA PHE A 101 7.21 -18.70 -1.20
C PHE A 101 7.91 -19.82 -0.44
N PRO A 102 7.99 -21.04 -1.02
CA PRO A 102 8.52 -22.21 -0.32
C PRO A 102 10.01 -22.06 0.06
N LEU A 103 10.75 -21.22 -0.65
CA LEU A 103 12.18 -20.96 -0.45
C LEU A 103 12.49 -19.75 0.47
N MET A 104 11.47 -19.01 0.93
CA MET A 104 11.69 -17.81 1.76
C MET A 104 11.85 -18.11 3.26
N ASP A 105 11.46 -19.29 3.74
CA ASP A 105 11.67 -19.67 5.15
C ASP A 105 13.17 -19.93 5.44
N ASP A 106 13.98 -20.29 4.44
CA ASP A 106 15.42 -20.61 4.61
C ASP A 106 16.33 -19.36 4.70
N LEU A 107 15.87 -18.19 4.24
CA LEU A 107 16.66 -16.95 4.23
C LEU A 107 16.74 -16.23 5.59
N LEU A 108 16.01 -16.70 6.60
CA LEU A 108 16.09 -16.19 7.97
C LEU A 108 17.30 -16.74 8.77
N ILE A 109 18.12 -17.62 8.18
CA ILE A 109 19.28 -18.25 8.87
C ILE A 109 20.63 -17.62 8.47
N ILE A 110 20.69 -16.75 7.46
CA ILE A 110 21.98 -16.27 6.88
C ILE A 110 22.36 -14.83 7.29
N ILE A 111 21.57 -14.17 8.14
CA ILE A 111 21.92 -12.82 8.61
C ILE A 111 21.69 -12.72 10.12
N ASP A 112 22.56 -13.39 10.88
CA ASP A 112 22.95 -13.00 12.25
C ASP A 112 24.45 -12.64 12.23
#